data_AF-A0A0F9HAR0-F1
#
_entry.id   AF-A0A0F9HAR0-F1
#
_cell.length_a   1.000
_cell.length_b   1.000
_cell.length_c   1.000
_cell.angle_alpha   90.00
_cell.angle_beta   90.00
_cell.angle_gamma   90.00
#
_symmetry.space_group_name_H-M   'P 1'
#
loop_
_entity.id
_entity.type
_entity.pdbx_description
1 polymer ?
#
loop_
_entity_poly.entity_id
_entity_poly.type
_entity_poly.pdbx_seq_one_letter_code
_entity_poly.pdbx_strand_id
1 'polypeptide(L)'
;WHAPCGIFCKRCLASERLGCEGCREREGKVLKGPLCKTYECVTNKGHEFCYECDDFPCEMLQPIVHLEQFLPHNSKLYNLLMIQKLGLEEWNKICEEKSTLYYKGKKIKRGGDPLTLEKD
;
A
#
# COMPACT_ATOMS: atom_id res chain seq x y z
N TRP A 1 -3.61 -9.10 4.43
CA TRP A 1 -3.14 -9.00 3.03
C TRP A 1 -2.44 -7.67 2.73
N HIS A 2 -1.64 -7.20 3.69
CA HIS A 2 -0.93 -5.91 3.63
C HIS A 2 0.55 -6.16 3.83
N ALA A 3 1.38 -5.59 2.97
CA ALA A 3 2.81 -5.55 3.18
C ALA A 3 3.12 -4.71 4.44
N PRO A 4 4.25 -4.96 5.12
CA PRO A 4 4.71 -4.11 6.23
C PRO A 4 4.79 -2.62 5.89
N CYS A 5 5.06 -2.27 4.62
CA CYS A 5 5.07 -0.89 4.12
C CYS A 5 3.69 -0.31 3.77
N GLY A 6 2.59 -1.04 4.04
CA GLY A 6 1.22 -0.59 3.80
C GLY A 6 0.65 -0.89 2.42
N ILE A 7 1.41 -1.47 1.49
CA ILE A 7 0.85 -1.87 0.19
C ILE A 7 -0.24 -2.92 0.42
N PHE A 8 -1.43 -2.68 -0.14
CA PHE A 8 -2.48 -3.69 -0.22
C PHE A 8 -2.16 -4.70 -1.32
N CYS A 9 -1.71 -5.90 -0.95
CA CYS A 9 -1.12 -6.84 -1.90
C CYS A 9 -2.08 -7.25 -3.03
N LYS A 10 -3.40 -7.26 -2.82
CA LYS A 10 -4.39 -7.54 -3.89
C LYS A 10 -4.29 -6.60 -5.09
N ARG A 11 -3.78 -5.38 -4.88
CA ARG A 11 -3.64 -4.36 -5.93
C ARG A 11 -2.23 -4.32 -6.51
N CYS A 12 -1.32 -5.17 -6.03
CA CYS A 12 -0.02 -5.35 -6.65
C CYS A 12 -0.17 -6.16 -7.94
N LEU A 13 0.45 -5.69 -9.03
CA LEU A 13 0.45 -6.38 -10.33
C LEU A 13 0.94 -7.83 -10.22
N ALA A 14 1.91 -8.10 -9.35
CA ALA A 14 2.41 -9.45 -9.13
C ALA A 14 1.35 -10.37 -8.48
N SER A 15 0.52 -9.85 -7.58
CA SER A 15 -0.57 -10.64 -7.00
C SER A 15 -1.72 -10.80 -7.99
N GLU A 16 -2.14 -9.70 -8.62
CA GLU A 16 -3.27 -9.66 -9.56
C GLU A 16 -3.04 -10.52 -10.81
N ARG A 17 -1.82 -10.51 -11.38
CA ARG A 17 -1.55 -11.14 -12.69
C ARG A 17 -0.73 -12.41 -12.62
N LEU A 18 0.03 -12.61 -11.54
CA LEU A 18 1.05 -13.67 -11.46
C LEU A 18 0.88 -14.57 -10.22
N GLY A 19 -0.25 -14.45 -9.49
CA GLY A 19 -0.55 -15.30 -8.35
C GLY A 19 0.40 -15.15 -7.17
N CYS A 20 1.07 -14.00 -7.03
CA CYS A 20 1.95 -13.75 -5.89
C CYS A 20 1.17 -13.77 -4.57
N GLU A 21 1.70 -14.51 -3.61
CA GLU A 21 1.16 -14.70 -2.25
C GLU A 21 1.46 -13.53 -1.30
N GLY A 22 1.84 -12.37 -1.82
CA GLY A 22 2.04 -11.16 -1.02
C GLY A 22 3.37 -11.11 -0.27
N CYS A 23 3.72 -9.92 0.23
CA CYS A 23 5.08 -9.66 0.70
C CYS A 23 5.47 -10.43 1.97
N ARG A 24 4.51 -10.80 2.83
CA ARG A 24 4.78 -11.52 4.07
C ARG A 24 5.10 -12.99 3.79
N GLU A 25 4.26 -13.69 3.04
CA GLU A 25 4.51 -15.07 2.61
C GLU A 25 5.79 -15.22 1.80
N ARG A 26 6.18 -14.14 1.10
CA ARG A 26 7.35 -14.12 0.23
C ARG A 26 8.61 -13.58 0.90
N GLU A 27 8.57 -13.26 2.19
CA GLU A 27 9.69 -12.69 2.94
C GLU A 27 10.34 -11.49 2.20
N GLY A 28 9.51 -10.61 1.65
CA GLY A 28 9.95 -9.43 0.90
C GLY A 28 10.49 -9.69 -0.51
N LYS A 29 10.56 -10.95 -0.98
CA LYS A 29 11.04 -11.34 -2.32
C LYS A 29 9.86 -11.53 -3.29
N VAL A 30 9.48 -10.44 -3.95
CA VAL A 30 8.39 -10.48 -4.94
C VAL A 30 8.86 -11.24 -6.19
N LEU A 31 8.18 -12.35 -6.52
CA LEU A 31 8.52 -13.25 -7.63
C LEU A 31 9.98 -13.76 -7.52
N LYS A 32 10.80 -13.54 -8.56
CA LYS A 32 12.24 -13.84 -8.59
C LYS A 32 13.11 -12.59 -8.37
N GLY A 33 12.52 -11.53 -7.82
CA GLY A 33 13.21 -10.27 -7.55
C GLY A 33 14.12 -10.32 -6.32
N PRO A 34 14.95 -9.28 -6.12
CA PRO A 34 15.76 -9.15 -4.91
C PRO A 34 14.87 -8.93 -3.67
N LEU A 35 15.47 -9.11 -2.49
CA LEU A 35 14.84 -8.73 -1.23
C LEU A 35 14.50 -7.23 -1.24
N CYS A 36 13.25 -6.89 -0.94
CA CYS A 36 12.82 -5.51 -0.83
C CYS A 36 13.48 -4.83 0.39
N LYS A 37 14.24 -3.76 0.15
CA LYS A 37 14.92 -2.98 1.21
C LYS A 37 13.97 -2.47 2.30
N THR A 38 12.76 -2.05 1.94
CA THR A 38 11.77 -1.60 2.94
C THR A 38 11.26 -2.76 3.80
N TYR A 39 11.13 -3.96 3.21
CA TYR A 39 10.74 -5.15 3.97
C TYR A 39 11.86 -5.58 4.92
N GLU A 40 13.11 -5.59 4.45
CA GLU A 40 14.28 -5.88 5.28
C GLU A 40 14.41 -4.88 6.45
N CYS A 41 14.22 -3.59 6.20
CA CYS A 41 14.30 -2.54 7.22
C CYS A 41 13.30 -2.77 8.37
N VAL A 42 12.02 -2.96 8.04
CA VAL A 42 10.95 -3.10 9.05
C VAL A 42 11.08 -4.41 9.84
N THR A 43 11.47 -5.52 9.18
CA THR A 43 11.71 -6.79 9.89
C THR A 43 12.94 -6.72 10.79
N ASN A 44 14.03 -6.08 10.36
CA ASN A 44 15.24 -5.94 11.18
C ASN A 44 15.01 -5.08 12.43
N LYS A 45 14.08 -4.11 12.35
CA LYS A 45 13.64 -3.31 13.50
C LYS A 45 12.62 -4.04 14.39
N GLY A 46 12.19 -5.25 14.03
CA GLY A 46 11.19 -6.02 14.78
C GLY A 46 9.78 -5.43 14.73
N HIS A 47 9.49 -4.61 13.73
CA HIS A 47 8.20 -4.00 13.53
C HIS A 47 7.32 -4.86 12.61
N GLU A 48 6.03 -4.88 12.89
CA GLU A 48 5.01 -5.44 12.03
C GLU A 48 4.66 -4.50 10.87
N PHE A 49 4.67 -3.19 11.12
CA PHE A 49 4.37 -2.17 10.12
C PHE A 49 5.31 -0.98 10.23
N CYS A 50 5.56 -0.32 9.10
CA CYS A 50 6.44 0.84 9.08
C CYS A 50 5.92 2.02 9.94
N TYR A 51 4.62 2.07 10.30
CA TYR A 51 4.10 3.13 11.17
C TYR A 51 4.58 3.04 12.63
N GLU A 52 5.17 1.90 13.02
CA GLU A 52 5.70 1.68 14.37
C GLU A 52 7.12 2.22 14.55
N CYS A 53 7.75 2.64 13.45
CA CYS A 53 9.10 3.18 13.45
C CYS A 53 9.09 4.64 13.92
N ASP A 54 10.05 5.04 14.78
CA ASP A 54 10.19 6.43 15.24
C ASP A 54 10.44 7.43 14.09
N ASP A 55 11.11 6.98 13.02
CA ASP A 55 11.35 7.76 11.80
C ASP A 55 10.12 7.83 10.86
N PHE A 56 8.96 7.30 11.24
CA PHE A 56 7.79 7.28 10.38
C PHE A 56 7.13 8.67 10.27
N PRO A 57 6.82 9.16 9.05
CA PRO A 57 7.11 8.59 7.74
C PRO A 57 8.55 8.84 7.27
N CYS A 58 9.18 7.85 6.62
CA CYS A 58 10.55 7.97 6.11
C CYS A 58 10.62 7.96 4.57
N GLU A 59 11.81 8.27 4.03
CA GLU A 59 12.08 8.37 2.59
C GLU A 59 11.74 7.09 1.79
N MET A 60 11.83 5.91 2.41
CA MET A 60 11.49 4.62 1.76
C MET A 60 10.00 4.47 1.40
N LEU A 61 9.15 5.35 1.95
CA LEU A 61 7.71 5.36 1.76
C LEU A 61 7.24 6.49 0.82
N GLN A 62 8.17 7.27 0.25
CA GLN A 62 7.81 8.38 -0.63
C GLN A 62 6.97 7.92 -1.84
N PRO A 63 5.93 8.69 -2.20
CA PRO A 63 5.20 8.49 -3.43
C PRO A 63 6.06 8.90 -4.63
N ILE A 64 5.85 8.25 -5.77
CA ILE A 64 6.57 8.52 -7.01
C ILE A 64 5.60 8.58 -8.19
N VAL A 65 5.73 9.63 -9.01
CA VAL A 65 4.87 9.84 -10.19
C VAL A 65 5.44 9.10 -11.41
N HIS A 66 6.75 9.16 -11.63
CA HIS A 66 7.39 8.69 -12.87
C HIS A 66 7.73 7.19 -12.92
N LEU A 67 6.98 6.37 -12.18
CA LEU A 67 7.18 4.92 -12.08
C LEU A 67 5.82 4.21 -11.96
N GLU A 68 4.95 4.42 -12.95
CA GLU A 68 3.53 4.00 -12.96
C GLU A 68 3.30 2.50 -12.73
N GLN A 69 4.25 1.64 -13.10
CA GLN A 69 4.18 0.21 -12.76
C GLN A 69 4.15 -0.07 -11.25
N PHE A 70 4.50 0.94 -10.44
CA PHE A 70 4.46 0.94 -8.98
C PHE A 70 3.36 1.83 -8.40
N LEU A 71 2.28 2.13 -9.13
CA LEU A 71 1.14 2.91 -8.60
C LEU A 71 0.66 2.50 -7.20
N PRO A 72 0.65 1.20 -6.78
CA PRO A 72 0.32 0.82 -5.40
C PRO A 72 1.25 1.43 -4.34
N HIS A 73 2.48 1.79 -4.69
CA HIS A 73 3.45 2.37 -3.77
C HIS A 73 3.03 3.78 -3.30
N ASN A 74 2.24 4.50 -4.10
CA ASN A 74 1.74 5.82 -3.71
C ASN A 74 0.65 5.75 -2.63
N SER A 75 0.06 4.57 -2.42
CA SER A 75 -0.95 4.34 -1.37
C SER A 75 -0.37 3.95 -0.01
N LYS A 76 0.95 3.72 0.10
CA LYS A 76 1.63 3.21 1.31
C LYS A 76 1.28 4.01 2.56
N LEU A 77 1.49 5.33 2.54
CA LEU A 77 1.29 6.19 3.70
C LEU A 77 -0.18 6.24 4.13
N TYR A 78 -1.10 6.38 3.16
CA TYR A 78 -2.53 6.39 3.45
C TYR A 78 -2.96 5.07 4.10
N ASN A 79 -2.55 3.93 3.53
CA ASN A 79 -2.91 2.62 4.06
C ASN A 79 -2.31 2.39 5.46
N LEU A 80 -1.05 2.77 5.70
CA LEU A 80 -0.43 2.65 7.03
C LEU A 80 -1.19 3.46 8.08
N LEU A 81 -1.55 4.71 7.78
CA LEU A 81 -2.32 5.56 8.69
C LEU A 81 -3.73 5.02 8.92
N MET A 82 -4.37 4.43 7.90
CA MET A 82 -5.68 3.80 8.05
C MET A 82 -5.62 2.52 8.88
N ILE A 83 -4.58 1.69 8.72
CA ILE A 83 -4.32 0.51 9.56
C ILE A 83 -4.08 0.95 11.01
N GLN A 84 -3.26 1.98 11.23
CA GLN A 84 -3.00 2.50 12.57
C GLN A 84 -4.27 3.05 13.22
N LYS A 85 -5.10 3.77 12.46
CA LYS A 85 -6.33 4.41 12.95
C LYS A 85 -7.45 3.41 13.26
N LEU A 86 -7.66 2.43 12.38
CA LEU A 86 -8.82 1.54 12.41
C LEU A 86 -8.50 0.13 12.92
N GLY A 87 -7.22 -0.24 12.96
CA GLY A 87 -6.80 -1.62 13.07
C GLY A 87 -7.00 -2.39 11.75
N LEU A 88 -6.42 -3.60 11.71
CA LEU A 88 -6.46 -4.44 10.51
C LEU A 88 -7.86 -4.95 10.17
N GLU A 89 -8.65 -5.32 11.17
CA GLU A 89 -9.97 -5.90 10.95
C GLU A 89 -10.88 -4.93 10.19
N GLU A 90 -11.00 -3.71 10.70
CA GLU A 90 -11.88 -2.70 10.10
C GLU A 90 -11.31 -2.18 8.78
N TRP A 91 -9.99 -1.98 8.69
CA TRP A 91 -9.38 -1.59 7.43
C TRP A 91 -9.61 -2.65 6.33
N ASN A 92 -9.54 -3.94 6.64
CA ASN A 92 -9.77 -5.01 5.67
C ASN A 92 -11.18 -4.98 5.06
N LYS A 93 -12.19 -4.49 5.79
CA LYS A 93 -13.56 -4.39 5.30
C LYS A 93 -13.69 -3.34 4.18
N ILE A 94 -12.92 -2.25 4.25
CA ILE A 94 -13.07 -1.08 3.35
C ILE A 94 -11.90 -0.86 2.39
N CYS A 95 -10.73 -1.47 2.63
CA CYS A 95 -9.50 -1.20 1.87
C CYS A 95 -9.66 -1.42 0.37
N GLU A 96 -10.44 -2.41 -0.04
CA GLU A 96 -10.65 -2.74 -1.44
C GLU A 96 -11.45 -1.67 -2.19
N GLU A 97 -12.48 -1.10 -1.55
CA GLU A 97 -13.25 0.05 -2.03
C GLU A 97 -12.36 1.30 -2.09
N LYS A 98 -11.64 1.62 -0.99
CA LYS A 98 -10.75 2.80 -0.96
C LYS A 98 -9.65 2.72 -2.00
N SER A 99 -9.09 1.54 -2.23
CA SER A 99 -8.16 1.30 -3.33
C SER A 99 -8.83 1.53 -4.68
N THR A 100 -10.04 1.03 -4.90
CA THR A 100 -10.78 1.25 -6.15
C THR A 100 -10.98 2.73 -6.42
N LEU A 101 -11.38 3.50 -5.41
CA LEU A 101 -11.52 4.96 -5.49
C LEU A 101 -10.20 5.65 -5.83
N TYR A 102 -9.08 5.23 -5.22
CA TYR A 102 -7.77 5.77 -5.54
C TYR A 102 -7.38 5.60 -7.02
N TYR A 103 -7.68 4.44 -7.62
CA TYR A 103 -7.32 4.15 -9.02
C TYR A 103 -8.30 4.67 -10.06
N LYS A 104 -9.60 4.71 -9.73
CA LYS A 104 -10.67 4.95 -10.72
C LYS A 104 -11.52 6.17 -10.40
N GLY A 105 -11.46 6.66 -9.17
CA GLY A 105 -12.28 7.77 -8.72
C GLY A 105 -11.80 9.10 -9.29
N LYS A 106 -12.74 10.02 -9.46
CA LYS A 106 -12.47 11.40 -9.85
C LYS A 106 -12.99 12.33 -8.77
N LYS A 107 -12.44 13.53 -8.71
CA LYS A 107 -13.01 14.62 -7.90
C LYS A 107 -13.89 15.47 -8.80
N ILE A 108 -15.01 15.91 -8.25
CA ILE A 108 -15.98 16.72 -8.99
C ILE A 108 -15.38 18.07 -9.37
N LYS A 109 -14.71 18.76 -8.43
CA LYS A 109 -14.15 20.09 -8.72
C LYS A 109 -12.89 20.45 -7.96
N ARG A 110 -12.79 20.11 -6.67
CA ARG A 110 -11.74 20.60 -5.77
C ARG A 110 -10.96 19.45 -5.14
N GLY A 111 -9.73 19.75 -4.71
CA GLY A 111 -8.85 18.78 -4.05
C GLY A 111 -9.39 18.21 -2.74
N GLY A 112 -10.34 18.89 -2.07
CA GLY A 112 -10.99 18.38 -0.86
C GLY A 112 -12.27 17.56 -1.11
N ASP A 113 -12.76 17.52 -2.34
CA ASP A 113 -14.02 16.84 -2.64
C ASP A 113 -13.83 15.31 -2.57
N PRO A 114 -14.88 14.56 -2.21
CA PRO A 114 -14.85 13.10 -2.25
C PRO A 114 -14.48 12.59 -3.64
N LEU A 115 -13.77 11.45 -3.66
CA LEU A 115 -13.63 10.66 -4.88
C LEU A 115 -14.98 10.00 -5.18
N THR A 116 -15.47 10.17 -6.41
CA THR A 116 -16.66 9.49 -6.92
C THR A 116 -16.27 8.59 -8.09
N LEU A 117 -16.96 7.46 -8.25
CA LEU A 117 -16.84 6.58 -9.42
C LEU A 117 -17.80 7.00 -10.55
N GLU A 118 -18.25 8.26 -10.54
CA GLU A 118 -19.17 8.77 -11.57
C GLU A 118 -18.58 8.46 -12.95
N LYS A 119 -19.41 7.81 -13.77
CA LYS A 119 -19.11 7.65 -15.18
C LYS A 119 -19.37 9.01 -15.80
N ASP A 120 -18.38 9.53 -16.54
CA ASP A 120 -18.60 10.67 -17.43
C ASP A 120 -19.83 10.43 -18.33
#